data_AF-T1C9Z2-F1
#
_entry.id   AF-T1C9Z2-F1
#
_cell.length_a   1.000
_cell.length_b   1.000
_cell.length_c   1.000
_cell.angle_alpha   90.00
_cell.angle_beta   90.00
_cell.angle_gamma   90.00
#
_symmetry.space_group_name_H-M   'P 1'
#
loop_
_entity.id
_entity.type
_entity.pdbx_description
1 polymer ?
#
loop_
_entity_poly.entity_id
_entity_poly.type
_entity_poly.pdbx_seq_one_letter_code
_entity_poly.pdbx_strand_id
1 'polypeptide(L)'
;EEIVRQRHDGLRQAVYDALAGKTAEALSRVQVFEIKQGKPDRAAADRSEIDAGSDHALAQSAEIRREELREAAIAAIVNRYQYWTEAEKDVLVIALSRADREALNEALHAEKPGRNDPRPVDTLDSKQWTAAQRSDAARYRPGDQIEWGRDYQDGPRKGEITPVVAQRDGQVTAQRADGTQWTFDPRKITRFEVSDAKQLRLGEGSKIITRGPIEAQRSDGTTLRLPTGSALT
;
A
#
# COMPACT_ATOMS: atom_id res chain seq x y z
N GLU A 1 28.18 14.03 -2.09
CA GLU A 1 26.77 14.31 -2.40
C GLU A 1 26.05 14.63 -1.10
N GLU A 2 25.50 15.83 -0.97
CA GLU A 2 24.75 16.22 0.23
C GLU A 2 23.31 15.72 0.09
N ILE A 3 22.85 14.89 1.03
CA ILE A 3 21.47 14.40 1.02
C ILE A 3 20.55 15.54 1.47
N VAL A 4 20.08 16.32 0.50
CA VAL A 4 19.20 17.50 0.67
C VAL A 4 17.85 17.16 1.35
N ARG A 5 17.48 15.87 1.45
CA ARG A 5 16.16 15.42 1.92
C ARG A 5 16.08 15.09 3.41
N GLN A 6 17.21 14.94 4.12
CA GLN A 6 17.19 14.58 5.55
C GLN A 6 17.71 15.74 6.41
N ARG A 7 16.78 16.46 7.04
CA ARG A 7 17.06 17.67 7.83
C ARG A 7 17.61 17.37 9.22
N HIS A 8 17.36 16.17 9.74
CA HIS A 8 17.86 15.77 11.06
C HIS A 8 19.27 15.18 10.97
N ASP A 9 20.27 15.85 11.57
CA ASP A 9 21.69 15.49 11.43
C ASP A 9 21.98 14.04 11.89
N GLY A 10 21.36 13.58 12.97
CA GLY A 10 21.51 12.20 13.44
C GLY A 10 20.98 11.14 12.46
N LEU A 11 19.88 11.44 11.76
CA LEU A 11 19.32 10.55 10.74
C LEU A 11 20.08 10.65 9.43
N ARG A 12 20.63 11.84 9.12
CA ARG A 12 21.50 12.03 7.95
C ARG A 12 22.74 11.15 8.04
N GLN A 13 23.36 11.09 9.22
CA GLN A 13 24.50 10.20 9.44
C GLN A 13 24.11 8.73 9.32
N ALA A 14 22.94 8.32 9.84
CA ALA A 14 22.44 6.96 9.67
C ALA A 14 22.29 6.58 8.18
N VAL A 15 21.79 7.50 7.35
CA VAL A 15 21.69 7.28 5.90
C VAL A 15 23.06 7.17 5.24
N TYR A 16 24.03 8.02 5.60
CA TYR A 16 25.40 7.90 5.07
C TYR A 16 26.05 6.58 5.49
N ASP A 17 25.91 6.16 6.74
CA ASP A 17 26.44 4.89 7.25
C ASP A 17 25.80 3.71 6.48
N ALA A 18 24.49 3.78 6.19
CA ALA A 18 23.80 2.76 5.39
C ALA A 18 24.29 2.73 3.93
N LEU A 19 24.47 3.88 3.29
CA LEU A 19 25.00 3.99 1.91
C LEU A 19 26.45 3.49 1.82
N ALA A 20 27.22 3.64 2.90
CA ALA A 20 28.58 3.13 3.01
C ALA A 20 28.64 1.61 3.36
N GLY A 21 27.49 0.93 3.45
CA GLY A 21 27.40 -0.50 3.79
C GLY A 21 27.57 -0.81 5.27
N LYS A 22 27.62 0.21 6.14
CA LYS A 22 27.79 0.07 7.59
C LYS A 22 26.44 -0.08 8.30
N THR A 23 25.72 -1.14 7.96
CA THR A 23 24.33 -1.34 8.38
C THR A 23 24.15 -1.34 9.90
N ALA A 24 25.10 -1.91 10.66
CA ALA A 24 25.02 -1.91 12.13
C ALA A 24 25.13 -0.50 12.74
N GLU A 25 26.02 0.34 12.20
CA GLU A 25 26.20 1.73 12.65
C GLU A 25 24.97 2.56 12.29
N ALA A 26 24.43 2.38 11.07
CA ALA A 26 23.20 3.03 10.64
C ALA A 26 22.02 2.69 11.55
N LEU A 27 21.83 1.40 11.88
CA LEU A 27 20.74 0.94 12.73
C LEU A 27 20.92 1.37 14.19
N SER A 28 22.15 1.50 14.71
CA SER A 28 22.37 1.96 16.10
C SER A 28 21.87 3.39 16.37
N ARG A 29 21.65 4.18 15.32
CA ARG A 29 21.17 5.56 15.40
C ARG A 29 19.64 5.66 15.37
N VAL A 30 18.95 4.53 15.21
CA VAL A 30 17.49 4.43 15.18
C VAL A 30 17.07 3.40 16.22
N GLN A 31 15.99 3.68 16.96
CA GLN A 31 15.46 2.69 17.88
C GLN A 31 14.63 1.65 17.10
N VAL A 32 15.16 0.44 16.97
CA VAL A 32 14.51 -0.65 16.22
C VAL A 32 13.82 -1.61 17.18
N PHE A 33 12.56 -1.91 16.89
CA PHE A 33 11.78 -2.92 17.60
C PHE A 33 11.33 -3.97 16.61
N GLU A 34 11.84 -5.19 16.76
CA GLU A 34 11.47 -6.32 15.94
C GLU A 34 10.43 -7.17 16.69
N ILE A 35 9.25 -7.35 16.10
CA ILE A 35 8.30 -8.35 16.59
C ILE A 35 8.68 -9.69 15.98
N LYS A 36 9.39 -10.49 16.76
CA LYS A 36 9.72 -11.86 16.38
C LYS A 36 8.51 -12.75 16.62
N GLN A 37 7.98 -13.35 15.56
CA GLN A 37 7.11 -14.50 15.72
C GLN A 37 7.94 -15.63 16.34
N GLY A 38 7.51 -16.13 17.51
CA GLY A 38 8.15 -17.31 18.11
C GLY A 38 8.13 -18.45 17.09
N LYS A 39 9.28 -19.11 16.89
CA LYS A 39 9.28 -20.36 16.10
C LYS A 39 8.27 -21.30 16.78
N PRO A 40 7.34 -21.92 16.04
CA PRO A 40 6.56 -23.01 16.63
C PRO A 40 7.56 -24.05 17.12
N ASP A 41 7.41 -24.45 18.38
CA ASP A 41 8.31 -25.40 19.03
C ASP A 41 8.50 -26.63 18.15
N ARG A 42 9.74 -26.88 17.72
CA ARG A 42 10.10 -28.06 16.93
C ARG A 42 10.09 -29.36 17.77
N ALA A 43 9.70 -29.27 19.05
CA ALA A 43 9.77 -30.38 20.00
C ALA A 43 8.60 -31.38 19.90
N ALA A 44 7.59 -31.16 19.04
CA ALA A 44 6.44 -32.05 18.91
C ALA A 44 6.45 -32.87 17.60
N ALA A 45 7.60 -33.42 17.22
CA ALA A 45 7.70 -34.37 16.11
C ALA A 45 8.57 -35.57 16.49
N ASP A 46 8.22 -36.25 17.58
CA ASP A 46 8.44 -37.70 17.63
C ASP A 46 7.28 -38.36 16.88
N ARG A 47 7.59 -38.86 15.69
CA ARG A 47 6.62 -39.37 14.71
C ARG A 47 6.67 -40.88 14.70
N SER A 48 5.71 -41.50 15.37
CA SER A 48 5.22 -42.82 14.99
C SER A 48 3.71 -42.87 15.23
N GLU A 49 2.97 -43.19 14.16
CA GLU A 49 1.51 -43.42 14.09
C GLU A 49 0.63 -42.17 14.11
N ILE A 50 0.31 -41.61 12.92
CA ILE A 50 -0.91 -40.81 12.79
C ILE A 50 -1.64 -41.05 11.45
N ASP A 51 -2.94 -41.26 11.62
CA ASP A 51 -3.99 -41.56 10.65
C ASP A 51 -4.31 -40.35 9.75
N ALA A 52 -4.68 -40.56 8.48
CA ALA A 52 -4.86 -39.49 7.49
C ALA A 52 -5.93 -38.44 7.88
N GLY A 53 -6.82 -38.75 8.83
CA GLY A 53 -7.79 -37.81 9.40
C GLY A 53 -7.18 -36.76 10.37
N SER A 54 -6.02 -37.04 10.97
CA SER A 54 -5.38 -36.12 11.92
C SER A 54 -4.67 -34.96 11.23
N ASP A 55 -4.17 -35.17 10.02
CA ASP A 55 -3.34 -34.19 9.31
C ASP A 55 -4.13 -32.92 8.96
N HIS A 56 -5.41 -33.07 8.59
CA HIS A 56 -6.27 -31.91 8.30
C HIS A 56 -6.58 -31.12 9.59
N ALA A 57 -6.90 -31.79 10.70
CA ALA A 57 -7.20 -31.14 11.96
C ALA A 57 -5.98 -30.40 12.55
N LEU A 58 -4.79 -30.99 12.40
CA LEU A 58 -3.52 -30.38 12.77
C LEU A 58 -3.19 -29.18 11.88
N ALA A 59 -3.41 -29.26 10.57
CA ALA A 59 -3.21 -28.16 9.65
C ALA A 59 -4.12 -26.97 9.97
N GLN A 60 -5.41 -27.23 10.21
CA GLN A 60 -6.38 -26.20 10.58
C GLN A 60 -6.02 -25.54 11.91
N SER A 61 -5.60 -26.32 12.91
CA SER A 61 -5.16 -25.80 14.21
C SER A 61 -3.90 -24.93 14.10
N ALA A 62 -2.96 -25.31 13.22
CA ALA A 62 -1.76 -24.53 12.96
C ALA A 62 -2.06 -23.21 12.24
N GLU A 63 -3.04 -23.20 11.33
CA GLU A 63 -3.50 -22.00 10.64
C GLU A 63 -4.19 -21.02 11.59
N ILE A 64 -5.11 -21.51 12.44
CA ILE A 64 -5.76 -20.70 13.48
C ILE A 64 -4.70 -20.06 14.38
N ARG A 65 -3.73 -20.85 14.86
CA ARG A 65 -2.65 -20.33 15.72
C ARG A 65 -1.80 -19.26 15.01
N ARG A 66 -1.54 -19.41 13.71
CA ARG A 66 -0.80 -18.39 12.94
C ARG A 66 -1.57 -17.09 12.86
N GLU A 67 -2.88 -17.17 12.65
CA GLU A 67 -3.73 -15.98 12.61
C GLU A 67 -3.81 -15.31 13.98
N GLU A 68 -3.96 -16.07 15.07
CA GLU A 68 -3.93 -15.52 16.43
C GLU A 68 -2.60 -14.82 16.74
N LEU A 69 -1.47 -15.42 16.35
CA LEU A 69 -0.15 -14.80 16.50
C LEU A 69 0.00 -13.54 15.65
N ARG A 70 -0.60 -13.52 14.46
CA ARG A 70 -0.61 -12.38 13.54
C ARG A 70 -1.41 -11.22 14.15
N GLU A 71 -2.61 -11.48 14.65
CA GLU A 71 -3.45 -10.49 15.34
C GLU A 71 -2.77 -9.94 16.60
N ALA A 72 -2.15 -10.81 17.42
CA ALA A 72 -1.38 -10.39 18.58
C ALA A 72 -0.19 -9.49 18.21
N ALA A 73 0.49 -9.81 17.10
CA ALA A 73 1.58 -8.98 16.59
C ALA A 73 1.08 -7.60 16.13
N ILE A 74 -0.05 -7.55 15.41
CA ILE A 74 -0.68 -6.30 14.99
C ILE A 74 -1.02 -5.43 16.21
N ALA A 75 -1.69 -5.99 17.22
CA ALA A 75 -2.04 -5.28 18.44
C ALA A 75 -0.80 -4.73 19.17
N ALA A 76 0.28 -5.51 19.26
CA ALA A 76 1.54 -5.08 19.86
C ALA A 76 2.20 -3.92 19.09
N ILE A 77 2.16 -3.94 17.75
CA ILE A 77 2.67 -2.84 16.90
C ILE A 77 1.84 -1.58 17.14
N VAL A 78 0.50 -1.69 17.14
CA VAL A 78 -0.41 -0.56 17.32
C VAL A 78 -0.17 0.13 18.66
N ASN A 79 -0.12 -0.64 19.76
CA ASN A 79 0.15 -0.11 21.09
C ASN A 79 1.50 0.62 21.16
N ARG A 80 2.53 0.06 20.53
CA ARG A 80 3.87 0.67 20.53
C ARG A 80 3.93 1.93 19.67
N TYR A 81 3.24 1.92 18.52
CA TYR A 81 3.12 3.10 17.67
C TYR A 81 2.42 4.25 18.40
N GLN A 82 1.31 3.97 19.09
CA GLN A 82 0.59 4.95 19.91
C GLN A 82 1.51 5.56 20.96
N TYR A 83 2.14 4.71 21.79
CA TYR A 83 3.06 5.15 22.86
C TYR A 83 4.14 6.12 22.37
N TRP A 84 4.81 5.80 21.26
CA TRP A 84 5.88 6.65 20.74
C TRP A 84 5.35 7.89 20.01
N THR A 85 4.17 7.81 19.39
CA THR A 85 3.54 8.97 18.77
C THR A 85 3.06 9.98 19.81
N GLU A 86 2.49 9.52 20.93
CA GLU A 86 2.13 10.35 22.08
C GLU A 86 3.35 11.01 22.73
N ALA A 87 4.50 10.34 22.70
CA ALA A 87 5.80 10.91 23.09
C ALA A 87 6.43 11.81 22.01
N GLU A 88 5.65 12.26 21.03
CA GLU A 88 6.04 13.14 19.91
C GLU A 88 7.24 12.63 19.11
N LYS A 89 7.38 11.31 18.98
CA LYS A 89 8.41 10.70 18.12
C LYS A 89 7.87 10.39 16.73
N ASP A 90 8.76 10.50 15.75
CA ASP A 90 8.49 9.98 14.40
C ASP A 90 8.67 8.46 14.38
N VAL A 91 7.60 7.74 14.03
CA VAL A 91 7.55 6.29 14.00
C VAL A 91 7.27 5.79 12.59
N LEU A 92 8.06 4.82 12.12
CA LEU A 92 7.83 4.10 10.87
C LEU A 92 7.56 2.63 11.19
N VAL A 93 6.43 2.12 10.71
CA VAL A 93 6.10 0.70 10.77
C VAL A 93 6.44 0.06 9.42
N ILE A 94 7.19 -1.04 9.46
CA ILE A 94 7.59 -1.79 8.27
C ILE A 94 6.97 -3.17 8.35
N ALA A 95 6.23 -3.56 7.31
CA ALA A 95 5.66 -4.89 7.16
C ALA A 95 6.22 -5.54 5.88
N LEU A 96 6.41 -6.86 5.92
CA LEU A 96 7.00 -7.62 4.81
C LEU A 96 6.01 -7.87 3.67
N SER A 97 4.71 -7.93 3.97
CA SER A 97 3.66 -8.19 2.99
C SER A 97 2.71 -6.99 2.84
N ARG A 98 2.06 -6.92 1.66
CA ARG A 98 1.01 -5.93 1.39
C ARG A 98 -0.20 -6.14 2.31
N ALA A 99 -0.61 -7.38 2.51
CA ALA A 99 -1.75 -7.74 3.36
C ALA A 99 -1.52 -7.30 4.81
N ASP A 100 -0.32 -7.54 5.34
CA ASP A 100 0.01 -7.11 6.71
C ASP A 100 0.11 -5.59 6.83
N ARG A 101 0.67 -4.91 5.81
CA ARG A 101 0.69 -3.44 5.77
C ARG A 101 -0.73 -2.85 5.76
N GLU A 102 -1.65 -3.47 5.01
CA GLU A 102 -3.05 -3.05 4.94
C GLU A 102 -3.75 -3.27 6.28
N ALA A 103 -3.63 -4.47 6.88
CA ALA A 103 -4.20 -4.78 8.19
C ALA A 103 -3.64 -3.88 9.31
N LEU A 104 -2.32 -3.61 9.30
CA LEU A 104 -1.69 -2.69 10.25
C LEU A 104 -2.20 -1.26 10.09
N ASN A 105 -2.28 -0.75 8.86
CA ASN A 105 -2.81 0.59 8.62
C ASN A 105 -4.27 0.69 9.09
N GLU A 106 -5.10 -0.32 8.79
CA GLU A 106 -6.49 -0.36 9.24
C GLU A 106 -6.60 -0.34 10.77
N ALA A 107 -5.85 -1.20 11.47
CA ALA A 107 -5.83 -1.24 12.93
C ALA A 107 -5.34 0.08 13.56
N LEU A 108 -4.28 0.68 12.99
CA LEU A 108 -3.76 1.98 13.41
C LEU A 108 -4.76 3.13 13.21
N HIS A 109 -5.59 3.05 12.18
CA HIS A 109 -6.64 4.04 11.91
C HIS A 109 -7.88 3.82 12.79
N ALA A 110 -8.24 2.58 13.10
CA ALA A 110 -9.37 2.24 13.96
C ALA A 110 -9.16 2.71 15.42
N GLU A 111 -7.95 2.53 15.95
CA GLU A 111 -7.58 2.89 17.34
C GLU A 111 -7.31 4.39 17.55
N LYS A 112 -7.50 5.24 16.53
CA LYS A 112 -7.42 6.70 16.66
C LYS A 112 -8.78 7.38 16.45
N PRO A 113 -9.78 7.14 17.33
CA PRO A 113 -10.96 8.00 17.39
C PRO A 113 -10.53 9.36 17.94
N GLY A 114 -10.54 10.41 17.10
CA GLY A 114 -10.13 11.75 17.54
C GLY A 114 -9.59 12.68 16.46
N ARG A 115 -9.40 12.21 15.22
CA ARG A 115 -9.29 13.13 14.09
C ARG A 115 -10.68 13.64 13.75
N ASN A 116 -10.94 14.90 14.06
CA ASN A 116 -12.19 15.56 13.72
C ASN A 116 -12.47 15.39 12.21
N ASP A 117 -13.66 14.88 11.89
CA ASP A 117 -14.24 14.83 10.53
C ASP A 117 -13.33 14.21 9.43
N PRO A 118 -13.07 12.89 9.47
CA PRO A 118 -12.28 12.24 8.42
C PRO A 118 -13.00 12.32 7.09
N ARG A 119 -12.37 12.96 6.10
CA ARG A 119 -12.95 13.16 4.76
C ARG A 119 -12.57 12.03 3.82
N PRO A 120 -13.52 11.57 2.98
CA PRO A 120 -13.20 10.63 1.93
C PRO A 120 -12.30 11.31 0.89
N VAL A 121 -11.26 10.59 0.48
CA VAL A 121 -10.39 10.95 -0.64
C VAL A 121 -10.31 9.76 -1.57
N ASP A 122 -10.63 9.98 -2.84
CA ASP A 122 -10.52 8.95 -3.85
C ASP A 122 -9.05 8.71 -4.20
N THR A 123 -8.68 7.44 -4.23
CA THR A 123 -7.32 6.97 -4.45
C THR A 123 -7.33 5.82 -5.45
N LEU A 124 -6.19 5.63 -6.11
CA LEU A 124 -5.97 4.51 -7.02
C LEU A 124 -5.02 3.51 -6.38
N ASP A 125 -5.44 2.26 -6.34
CA ASP A 125 -4.61 1.17 -5.85
C ASP A 125 -4.20 0.27 -7.03
N SER A 126 -2.94 0.39 -7.46
CA SER A 126 -2.45 -0.36 -8.62
C SER A 126 -2.58 -1.87 -8.39
N LYS A 127 -3.12 -2.55 -9.42
CA LYS A 127 -3.24 -4.01 -9.45
C LYS A 127 -1.90 -4.70 -9.71
N GLN A 128 -0.85 -3.95 -10.07
CA GLN A 128 0.49 -4.47 -10.36
C GLN A 128 0.46 -5.62 -11.37
N TRP A 129 -0.43 -5.53 -12.36
CA TRP A 129 -0.60 -6.58 -13.35
C TRP A 129 0.67 -6.73 -14.20
N THR A 130 1.05 -7.98 -14.40
CA THR A 130 2.03 -8.34 -15.42
C THR A 130 1.50 -7.97 -16.81
N ALA A 131 2.40 -7.87 -17.81
CA ALA A 131 2.00 -7.62 -19.18
C ALA A 131 0.99 -8.66 -19.70
N ALA A 132 1.16 -9.94 -19.33
CA ALA A 132 0.25 -11.01 -19.71
C ALA A 132 -1.15 -10.82 -19.09
N GLN A 133 -1.22 -10.53 -17.79
CA GLN A 133 -2.49 -10.24 -17.12
C GLN A 133 -3.17 -9.00 -17.70
N ARG A 134 -2.39 -7.95 -17.99
CA ARG A 134 -2.90 -6.73 -18.61
C ARG A 134 -3.44 -6.99 -20.03
N SER A 135 -2.85 -7.90 -20.80
CA SER A 135 -3.32 -8.23 -22.15
C SER A 135 -4.61 -9.08 -22.21
N ASP A 136 -5.08 -9.57 -21.06
CA ASP A 136 -6.24 -10.45 -20.96
C ASP A 136 -7.49 -9.65 -20.58
N ALA A 137 -8.30 -9.29 -21.58
CA ALA A 137 -9.53 -8.51 -21.40
C ALA A 137 -10.51 -9.11 -20.38
N ALA A 138 -10.52 -10.44 -20.19
CA ALA A 138 -11.42 -11.11 -19.26
C ALA A 138 -11.14 -10.77 -17.78
N ARG A 139 -9.94 -10.25 -17.48
CA ARG A 139 -9.55 -9.83 -16.14
C ARG A 139 -10.10 -8.48 -15.73
N TYR A 140 -10.49 -7.66 -16.69
CA TYR A 140 -11.04 -6.34 -16.43
C TYR A 140 -12.44 -6.45 -15.85
N ARG A 141 -12.73 -5.59 -14.88
CA ARG A 141 -14.04 -5.48 -14.25
C ARG A 141 -14.57 -4.07 -14.45
N PRO A 142 -15.89 -3.87 -14.64
CA PRO A 142 -16.48 -2.54 -14.54
C PRO A 142 -16.10 -1.88 -13.21
N GLY A 143 -15.67 -0.61 -13.28
CA GLY A 143 -15.14 0.16 -12.14
C GLY A 143 -13.62 0.19 -12.02
N ASP A 144 -12.89 -0.72 -12.70
CA ASP A 144 -11.43 -0.66 -12.79
C ASP A 144 -11.00 0.68 -13.39
N GLN A 145 -9.94 1.28 -12.85
CA GLN A 145 -9.42 2.57 -13.30
C GLN A 145 -8.20 2.36 -14.18
N ILE A 146 -8.22 2.88 -15.39
CA ILE A 146 -7.08 2.82 -16.32
C ILE A 146 -6.39 4.17 -16.38
N GLU A 147 -5.12 4.23 -16.00
CA GLU A 147 -4.27 5.40 -16.16
C GLU A 147 -3.45 5.26 -17.45
N TRP A 148 -3.59 6.22 -18.37
CA TRP A 148 -2.99 6.14 -19.70
C TRP A 148 -1.57 6.71 -19.74
N GLY A 149 -0.60 5.90 -20.15
CA GLY A 149 0.82 6.29 -20.18
C GLY A 149 1.25 7.12 -21.38
N ARG A 150 0.37 7.33 -22.37
CA ARG A 150 0.60 8.11 -23.60
C ARG A 150 -0.73 8.58 -24.19
N ASP A 151 -0.64 9.46 -25.17
CA ASP A 151 -1.77 9.82 -26.01
C ASP A 151 -2.10 8.69 -27.00
N TYR A 152 -3.39 8.44 -27.18
CA TYR A 152 -3.93 7.56 -28.21
C TYR A 152 -4.76 8.37 -29.21
N GLN A 153 -4.64 8.02 -30.48
CA GLN A 153 -5.47 8.61 -31.53
C GLN A 153 -6.93 8.23 -31.27
N ASP A 154 -7.81 9.23 -31.28
CA ASP A 154 -9.25 9.10 -30.98
C ASP A 154 -9.56 8.47 -29.61
N GLY A 155 -8.58 8.48 -28.72
CA GLY A 155 -8.65 7.86 -27.41
C GLY A 155 -8.17 8.80 -26.29
N PRO A 156 -7.96 8.24 -25.09
CA PRO A 156 -7.54 9.00 -23.94
C PRO A 156 -6.16 9.65 -24.08
N ARG A 157 -5.98 10.76 -23.38
CA ARG A 157 -4.70 11.49 -23.29
C ARG A 157 -3.79 10.86 -22.24
N LYS A 158 -2.49 11.15 -22.35
CA LYS A 158 -1.51 10.80 -21.31
C LYS A 158 -1.93 11.40 -19.96
N GLY A 159 -1.94 10.55 -18.93
CA GLY A 159 -2.33 10.91 -17.56
C GLY A 159 -3.85 10.97 -17.34
N GLU A 160 -4.66 10.81 -18.40
CA GLU A 160 -6.10 10.64 -18.23
C GLU A 160 -6.36 9.34 -17.46
N ILE A 161 -7.37 9.35 -16.59
CA ILE A 161 -7.84 8.17 -15.87
C ILE A 161 -9.28 7.92 -16.33
N THR A 162 -9.53 6.71 -16.82
CA THR A 162 -10.85 6.34 -17.34
C THR A 162 -11.36 5.08 -16.66
N PRO A 163 -12.58 5.07 -16.10
CA PRO A 163 -13.21 3.85 -15.59
C PRO A 163 -13.53 2.89 -16.73
N VAL A 164 -13.29 1.60 -16.49
CA VAL A 164 -13.82 0.51 -17.31
C VAL A 164 -15.32 0.42 -17.08
N VAL A 165 -16.08 0.35 -18.17
CA VAL A 165 -17.54 0.18 -18.13
C VAL A 165 -17.98 -1.18 -18.63
N ALA A 166 -17.18 -1.82 -19.49
CA ALA A 166 -17.47 -3.15 -20.01
C ALA A 166 -16.21 -3.86 -20.52
N GLN A 167 -16.30 -5.18 -20.66
CA GLN A 167 -15.38 -5.98 -21.46
C GLN A 167 -16.19 -7.03 -22.24
N ARG A 168 -15.92 -7.17 -23.53
CA ARG A 168 -16.59 -8.12 -24.45
C ARG A 168 -15.64 -8.51 -25.58
N ASP A 169 -15.72 -9.76 -26.02
CA ASP A 169 -15.03 -10.27 -27.22
C ASP A 169 -13.52 -9.95 -27.26
N GLY A 170 -12.85 -10.02 -26.10
CA GLY A 170 -11.42 -9.72 -25.99
C GLY A 170 -11.08 -8.23 -26.00
N GLN A 171 -12.07 -7.35 -25.92
CA GLN A 171 -11.91 -5.90 -25.87
C GLN A 171 -12.41 -5.33 -24.54
N VAL A 172 -11.88 -4.17 -24.18
CA VAL A 172 -12.25 -3.42 -22.98
C VAL A 172 -12.79 -2.06 -23.41
N THR A 173 -13.91 -1.65 -22.84
CA THR A 173 -14.51 -0.33 -23.06
C THR A 173 -14.30 0.51 -21.82
N ALA A 174 -13.64 1.64 -21.99
CA ALA A 174 -13.45 2.65 -20.96
C ALA A 174 -14.30 3.90 -21.27
N GLN A 175 -14.81 4.57 -20.23
CA GLN A 175 -15.56 5.80 -20.37
C GLN A 175 -14.70 6.99 -19.98
N ARG A 176 -14.72 8.04 -20.80
CA ARG A 176 -13.99 9.29 -20.60
C ARG A 176 -14.85 10.28 -19.80
N ALA A 177 -14.21 11.32 -19.26
CA ALA A 177 -14.89 12.33 -18.46
C ALA A 177 -15.96 13.13 -19.24
N ASP A 178 -15.79 13.24 -20.57
CA ASP A 178 -16.77 13.83 -21.49
C ASP A 178 -17.97 12.90 -21.81
N GLY A 179 -18.02 11.72 -21.19
CA GLY A 179 -19.06 10.71 -21.38
C GLY A 179 -18.82 9.79 -22.58
N THR A 180 -17.86 10.10 -23.45
CA THR A 180 -17.53 9.25 -24.61
C THR A 180 -16.94 7.91 -24.16
N GLN A 181 -17.19 6.87 -24.94
CA GLN A 181 -16.65 5.54 -24.70
C GLN A 181 -15.57 5.21 -25.72
N TRP A 182 -14.50 4.61 -25.25
CA TRP A 182 -13.40 4.16 -26.07
C TRP A 182 -13.17 2.66 -25.85
N THR A 183 -13.27 1.89 -26.93
CA THR A 183 -13.09 0.43 -26.90
C THR A 183 -11.76 0.08 -27.52
N PHE A 184 -10.98 -0.76 -26.82
CA PHE A 184 -9.65 -1.15 -27.26
C PHE A 184 -9.36 -2.62 -26.98
N ASP A 185 -8.43 -3.18 -27.75
CA ASP A 185 -7.87 -4.52 -27.51
C ASP A 185 -6.62 -4.37 -26.63
N PRO A 186 -6.64 -4.84 -25.37
CA PRO A 186 -5.51 -4.71 -24.45
C PRO A 186 -4.28 -5.52 -24.89
N ARG A 187 -4.38 -6.40 -25.89
CA ARG A 187 -3.22 -7.09 -26.49
C ARG A 187 -2.41 -6.19 -27.41
N LYS A 188 -3.04 -5.15 -27.97
CA LYS A 188 -2.41 -4.21 -28.92
C LYS A 188 -1.93 -2.94 -28.23
N ILE A 189 -2.39 -2.69 -27.01
CA ILE A 189 -2.10 -1.47 -26.25
C ILE A 189 -1.32 -1.85 -25.00
N THR A 190 -0.16 -1.22 -24.77
CA THR A 190 0.77 -1.64 -23.72
C THR A 190 1.13 -0.55 -22.72
N ARG A 191 0.82 0.73 -23.03
CA ARG A 191 1.22 1.89 -22.22
C ARG A 191 0.04 2.41 -21.40
N PHE A 192 -0.34 1.64 -20.39
CA PHE A 192 -1.29 2.02 -19.35
C PHE A 192 -1.11 1.14 -18.12
N GLU A 193 -1.66 1.58 -16.99
CA GLU A 193 -1.70 0.86 -15.73
C GLU A 193 -3.16 0.69 -15.29
N VAL A 194 -3.47 -0.41 -14.59
CA VAL A 194 -4.82 -0.70 -14.10
C VAL A 194 -4.81 -0.70 -12.58
N SER A 195 -5.77 0.01 -12.00
CA SER A 195 -5.92 0.18 -10.55
C SER A 195 -7.35 -0.08 -10.12
N ASP A 196 -7.53 -0.47 -8.87
CA ASP A 196 -8.81 -0.40 -8.20
C ASP A 196 -9.07 1.04 -7.73
N ALA A 197 -10.31 1.53 -7.88
CA ALA A 197 -10.74 2.73 -7.19
C ALA A 197 -10.93 2.39 -5.71
N LYS A 198 -10.27 3.13 -4.82
CA LYS A 198 -10.42 3.00 -3.37
C LYS A 198 -10.69 4.35 -2.74
N GLN A 199 -11.52 4.36 -1.71
CA GLN A 199 -11.73 5.54 -0.90
C GLN A 199 -10.93 5.43 0.39
N LEU A 200 -10.03 6.38 0.61
CA LEU A 200 -9.28 6.51 1.85
C LEU A 200 -9.91 7.60 2.71
N ARG A 201 -10.12 7.34 4.00
CA ARG A 201 -10.59 8.36 4.95
C ARG A 201 -9.40 9.05 5.59
N LEU A 202 -9.24 10.34 5.32
CA LEU A 202 -8.14 11.16 5.83
C LEU A 202 -8.67 12.22 6.78
N GLY A 203 -8.10 12.29 7.97
CA GLY A 203 -8.35 13.36 8.95
C GLY A 203 -7.08 14.15 9.29
N GLU A 204 -7.22 15.22 10.08
CA GLU A 204 -6.10 16.06 10.55
C GLU A 204 -4.99 15.25 11.24
N GLY A 205 -3.74 15.34 10.80
CA GLY A 205 -2.62 14.53 11.32
C GLY A 205 -2.17 13.40 10.37
N SER A 206 -2.94 13.11 9.31
CA SER A 206 -2.74 11.90 8.48
C SER A 206 -1.46 11.95 7.68
N LYS A 207 -0.50 11.11 8.07
CA LYS A 207 0.75 10.87 7.35
C LYS A 207 0.47 10.14 6.05
N ILE A 208 0.50 10.86 4.93
CA ILE A 208 0.37 10.31 3.58
C ILE A 208 1.64 10.53 2.78
N ILE A 209 1.99 9.56 1.93
CA ILE A 209 3.12 9.62 1.01
C ILE A 209 2.59 9.44 -0.41
N THR A 210 2.88 10.41 -1.29
CA THR A 210 2.38 10.44 -2.66
C THR A 210 3.42 9.84 -3.62
N ARG A 211 2.98 9.02 -4.58
CA ARG A 211 3.86 8.48 -5.65
C ARG A 211 3.99 9.40 -6.87
N GLY A 212 3.11 10.38 -6.98
CA GLY A 212 3.13 11.43 -8.00
C GLY A 212 2.79 12.78 -7.37
N PRO A 213 2.95 13.88 -8.12
CA PRO A 213 2.52 15.18 -7.64
C PRO A 213 1.01 15.18 -7.41
N ILE A 214 0.56 15.73 -6.28
CA ILE A 214 -0.85 16.01 -6.04
C ILE A 214 -1.08 17.49 -6.26
N GLU A 215 -2.11 17.83 -7.04
CA GLU A 215 -2.62 19.18 -7.12
C GLU A 215 -3.97 19.21 -6.42
N ALA A 216 -4.08 20.06 -5.40
CA ALA A 216 -5.30 20.26 -4.64
C ALA A 216 -5.67 21.74 -4.67
N GLN A 217 -6.95 22.06 -4.84
CA GLN A 217 -7.42 23.42 -4.60
C GLN A 217 -7.68 23.63 -3.11
N ARG A 218 -7.12 24.69 -2.57
CA ARG A 218 -7.45 25.18 -1.23
C ARG A 218 -8.78 25.91 -1.24
N SER A 219 -9.36 26.08 -0.06
CA SER A 219 -10.62 26.82 0.15
C SER A 219 -10.55 28.29 -0.29
N ASP A 220 -9.35 28.86 -0.38
CA ASP A 220 -9.08 30.21 -0.87
C ASP A 220 -8.94 30.28 -2.41
N GLY A 221 -9.13 29.16 -3.12
CA GLY A 221 -9.00 29.05 -4.58
C GLY A 221 -7.56 28.89 -5.07
N THR A 222 -6.56 28.89 -4.19
CA THR A 222 -5.16 28.66 -4.58
C THR A 222 -4.88 27.17 -4.81
N THR A 223 -4.00 26.87 -5.77
CA THR A 223 -3.59 25.48 -6.04
C THR A 223 -2.38 25.12 -5.18
N LEU A 224 -2.56 24.14 -4.29
CA LEU A 224 -1.49 23.48 -3.56
C LEU A 224 -0.95 22.34 -4.42
N ARG A 225 0.33 22.47 -4.83
CA ARG A 225 1.07 21.40 -5.48
C ARG A 225 1.96 20.70 -4.46
N LEU A 226 1.69 19.43 -4.21
CA LEU A 226 2.49 18.56 -3.36
C LEU A 226 3.40 17.73 -4.25
N PRO A 227 4.74 17.90 -4.21
CA PRO A 227 5.64 17.05 -4.97
C PRO A 227 5.57 15.58 -4.52
N THR A 228 6.13 14.69 -5.34
CA THR A 228 6.28 13.27 -4.99
C THR A 228 6.99 13.10 -3.66
N GLY A 229 6.45 12.27 -2.78
CA GLY A 229 7.02 12.02 -1.46
C GLY A 229 6.75 13.11 -0.43
N SER A 230 5.86 14.06 -0.74
CA SER A 230 5.34 14.98 0.28
C SER A 230 4.66 14.19 1.40
N ALA A 231 5.14 14.41 2.62
CA ALA A 231 4.42 14.04 3.82
C ALA A 231 3.46 15.18 4.16
N LEU A 232 2.16 14.89 4.15
CA LEU A 232 1.20 15.73 4.87
C LEU A 232 1.12 15.19 6.28
N THR A 233 1.24 16.06 7.27
CA THR A 233 1.02 15.77 8.69
C THR A 233 -0.10 16.67 9.13
#